data_AF-A0A820AIS6-F1
#
_entry.id   AF-A0A820AIS6-F1
#
_cell.length_a   1.000
_cell.length_b   1.000
_cell.length_c   1.000
_cell.angle_alpha   90.00
_cell.angle_beta   90.00
_cell.angle_gamma   90.00
#
_symmetry.space_group_name_H-M   'P 1'
#
loop_
_entity.id
_entity.type
_entity.pdbx_description
1 polymer ?
#
loop_
_entity_poly.entity_id
_entity_poly.type
_entity_poly.pdbx_seq_one_letter_code
_entity_poly.pdbx_strand_id
1 'polypeptide(L)'
;LLLTVSHKTTIGIINGGTVVFNDILREIITQYDVLRTVSVKLRAIALSVPGQLLAQVLTTGMSLKGNGMFIAYTRVKTFDNGKTWLFNGTDISKSNLYYNVATIAYVRDNTQLNNPTVTTLYESSVPVAKGLIKYLKIKYPC
;
A
#
# COMPACT_ATOMS: atom_id res chain seq x y z
N LEU A 1 5.97 -0.17 5.24
CA LEU A 1 6.69 -1.00 4.26
C LEU A 1 7.13 -0.27 2.98
N LEU A 2 7.18 1.07 2.94
CA LEU A 2 7.16 1.81 1.67
C LEU A 2 8.18 2.95 1.59
N LEU A 3 9.31 2.84 2.28
CA LEU A 3 10.26 3.95 2.43
C LEU A 3 11.43 3.97 1.44
N THR A 4 11.42 3.16 0.39
CA THR A 4 12.53 3.18 -0.58
C THR A 4 12.06 2.93 -2.01
N VAL A 5 11.27 3.84 -2.59
CA VAL A 5 11.26 4.13 -4.03
C VAL A 5 10.84 5.58 -4.26
N SER A 6 11.81 6.43 -4.61
CA SER A 6 11.70 7.77 -5.22
C SER A 6 11.03 8.91 -4.43
N HIS A 7 11.78 10.00 -4.29
CA HIS A 7 11.52 11.24 -3.53
C HIS A 7 10.31 12.10 -3.96
N LYS A 8 9.30 11.56 -4.65
CA LYS A 8 8.10 12.32 -5.03
C LYS A 8 6.86 11.57 -4.56
N THR A 9 6.53 11.77 -3.29
CA THR A 9 5.18 11.60 -2.70
C THR A 9 4.52 10.22 -2.84
N THR A 10 4.84 9.30 -1.95
CA THR A 10 4.29 7.93 -1.98
C THR A 10 3.14 7.73 -0.98
N ILE A 11 1.90 7.61 -1.47
CA ILE A 11 0.77 7.07 -0.71
C ILE A 11 0.96 5.55 -0.64
N GLY A 12 0.68 4.95 0.51
CA GLY A 12 0.79 3.50 0.64
C GLY A 12 -0.57 2.85 0.77
N ILE A 13 -0.83 1.81 -0.01
CA ILE A 13 -2.04 1.00 0.11
C ILE A 13 -1.70 -0.49 0.04
N ILE A 14 -2.45 -1.31 0.75
CA ILE A 14 -2.35 -2.78 0.73
C ILE A 14 -3.70 -3.36 1.17
N ASN A 15 -4.11 -4.50 0.63
CA ASN A 15 -5.33 -5.17 1.10
C ASN A 15 -5.06 -5.96 2.39
N GLY A 16 -6.05 -6.03 3.28
CA GLY A 16 -5.93 -6.62 4.61
C GLY A 16 -5.59 -8.10 4.60
N GLY A 17 -6.11 -8.87 3.64
CA GLY A 17 -5.85 -10.31 3.50
C GLY A 17 -4.41 -10.66 3.11
N THR A 18 -3.60 -9.66 2.77
CA THR A 18 -2.18 -9.83 2.43
C THR A 18 -1.28 -9.81 3.67
N VAL A 19 -1.76 -9.23 4.77
CA VAL A 19 -1.05 -9.22 6.05
C VAL A 19 -1.77 -10.16 7.00
N VAL A 20 -1.09 -11.20 7.46
CA VAL A 20 -1.64 -12.13 8.45
C VAL A 20 -1.59 -11.41 9.81
N PHE A 21 -2.76 -11.02 10.30
CA PHE A 21 -2.93 -10.12 11.46
C PHE A 21 -2.55 -10.72 12.82
N ASN A 22 -2.24 -12.01 12.91
CA ASN A 22 -2.06 -12.69 14.20
C ASN A 22 -0.66 -12.53 14.81
N ASP A 23 0.24 -11.82 14.13
CA ASP A 23 1.65 -11.83 14.46
C ASP A 23 2.17 -10.42 14.74
N ILE A 24 2.12 -10.03 16.01
CA ILE A 24 2.78 -8.79 16.44
C ILE A 24 4.28 -9.06 16.51
N LEU A 25 5.03 -8.46 15.58
CA LEU A 25 6.50 -8.51 15.60
C LEU A 25 7.01 -7.71 16.82
N ARG A 26 7.50 -8.42 17.83
CA ARG A 26 8.07 -7.86 19.07
C ARG A 26 9.42 -8.52 19.35
N GLU A 27 10.23 -7.86 20.16
CA GLU A 27 11.53 -8.37 20.63
C GLU A 27 12.45 -8.78 19.47
N ILE A 28 12.97 -10.01 19.51
CA ILE A 28 13.86 -10.57 18.49
C ILE A 28 13.01 -11.01 17.30
N ILE A 29 13.03 -10.21 16.22
CA ILE A 29 12.32 -10.52 14.99
C ILE A 29 13.18 -11.46 14.14
N THR A 30 12.73 -12.69 13.94
CA THR A 30 13.40 -13.67 13.08
C THR A 30 12.93 -13.56 11.62
N GLN A 31 13.66 -14.20 10.70
CA GLN A 31 13.18 -14.32 9.32
C GLN A 31 11.87 -15.12 9.23
N TYR A 32 11.72 -16.14 10.09
CA TYR A 32 10.51 -16.93 10.18
C TYR A 32 9.29 -16.07 10.56
N ASP A 33 9.47 -15.14 11.50
CA ASP A 33 8.43 -14.17 11.87
C ASP A 33 7.95 -13.32 10.70
N VAL A 34 8.85 -12.92 9.82
CA VAL A 34 8.46 -12.15 8.63
C VAL A 34 7.69 -13.02 7.64
N LEU A 35 8.10 -14.27 7.43
CA LEU A 35 7.47 -15.17 6.48
C LEU A 35 6.02 -15.56 6.87
N ARG A 36 5.70 -15.58 8.17
CA ARG A 36 4.33 -15.80 8.65
C ARG A 36 3.43 -14.55 8.52
N THR A 37 4.00 -13.36 8.54
CA THR A 37 3.23 -12.09 8.42
C THR A 37 2.82 -11.73 7.00
N VAL A 38 3.65 -12.06 5.99
CA VAL A 38 3.41 -11.65 4.60
C VAL A 38 3.85 -12.73 3.61
N SER A 39 3.02 -12.97 2.59
CA SER A 39 3.30 -13.99 1.58
C SER A 39 4.53 -13.66 0.73
N VAL A 40 5.39 -14.66 0.53
CA VAL A 40 6.62 -14.58 -0.29
C VAL A 40 6.36 -14.40 -1.79
N LYS A 41 5.14 -14.68 -2.27
CA LYS A 41 4.82 -14.59 -3.71
C LYS A 41 4.45 -13.17 -4.16
N LEU A 42 4.37 -12.23 -3.23
CA LEU A 42 3.91 -10.88 -3.52
C LEU A 42 5.07 -9.99 -3.96
N ARG A 43 4.79 -9.16 -4.96
CA ARG A 43 5.73 -8.17 -5.50
C ARG A 43 5.24 -6.77 -5.15
N ALA A 44 6.13 -5.95 -4.59
CA ALA A 44 5.88 -4.54 -4.36
C ALA A 44 6.04 -3.77 -5.67
N ILE A 45 5.13 -2.82 -5.90
CA ILE A 45 5.13 -1.96 -7.08
C ILE A 45 4.87 -0.51 -6.67
N ALA A 46 5.34 0.43 -7.49
CA ALA A 46 4.95 1.83 -7.42
C ALA A 46 4.17 2.20 -8.68
N LEU A 47 3.05 2.87 -8.49
CA LEU A 47 2.10 3.27 -9.52
C LEU A 47 1.98 4.79 -9.55
N SER A 48 1.75 5.37 -10.73
CA SER A 48 1.23 6.72 -10.89
C SER A 48 -0.27 6.61 -11.16
N VAL A 49 -1.08 7.16 -10.26
CA VAL A 49 -2.54 6.96 -10.23
C VAL A 49 -3.26 8.31 -10.29
N PRO A 50 -4.24 8.50 -11.20
CA PRO A 50 -5.10 9.68 -11.18
C PRO A 50 -5.82 9.84 -9.84
N GLY A 51 -5.90 11.06 -9.30
CA GLY A 51 -6.48 11.31 -7.98
C GLY A 51 -7.95 10.85 -7.85
N GLN A 52 -8.77 11.09 -8.86
CA GLN A 52 -10.17 10.62 -8.88
C GLN A 52 -10.26 9.11 -8.76
N LEU A 53 -9.43 8.37 -9.51
CA LEU A 53 -9.38 6.92 -9.47
C LEU A 53 -8.87 6.42 -8.11
N LEU A 54 -7.84 7.07 -7.55
CA LEU A 54 -7.32 6.72 -6.24
C LEU A 54 -8.38 6.90 -5.14
N ALA A 55 -9.14 8.00 -5.17
CA ALA A 55 -10.23 8.24 -4.23
C ALA A 55 -11.30 7.14 -4.33
N GLN A 56 -11.69 6.74 -5.55
CA GLN A 56 -12.63 5.62 -5.75
C GLN A 56 -12.12 4.32 -5.16
N VAL A 57 -10.85 3.96 -5.43
CA VAL A 57 -10.22 2.75 -4.90
C VAL A 57 -10.21 2.76 -3.36
N LEU A 58 -9.87 3.89 -2.75
CA LEU A 58 -9.87 4.04 -1.30
C LEU A 58 -11.29 3.93 -0.72
N THR A 59 -12.29 4.55 -1.35
CA THR A 59 -13.70 4.47 -0.94
C THR A 59 -14.23 3.05 -1.04
N THR A 60 -14.01 2.37 -2.17
CA THR A 60 -14.37 0.95 -2.34
C THR A 60 -13.66 0.09 -1.31
N GLY A 61 -12.34 0.24 -1.14
CA GLY A 61 -11.56 -0.49 -0.16
C GLY A 61 -12.07 -0.30 1.27
N MET A 62 -12.55 0.90 1.62
CA MET A 62 -13.08 1.19 2.95
C MET A 62 -14.47 0.57 3.19
N SER A 63 -15.32 0.50 2.15
CA SER A 63 -16.62 -0.21 2.23
C SER A 63 -16.47 -1.72 2.50
N LEU A 64 -15.29 -2.28 2.20
CA LEU A 64 -14.96 -3.69 2.41
C LEU A 64 -14.38 -3.97 3.81
N LYS A 65 -14.60 -3.09 4.78
CA LYS A 65 -14.16 -3.30 6.18
C LYS A 65 -14.72 -4.62 6.72
N GLY A 66 -13.84 -5.46 7.28
CA GLY A 66 -14.18 -6.81 7.73
C GLY A 66 -14.00 -7.89 6.67
N ASN A 67 -13.67 -7.52 5.43
CA ASN A 67 -13.30 -8.44 4.34
C ASN A 67 -11.79 -8.38 4.08
N GLY A 68 -11.21 -9.48 3.59
CA GLY A 68 -9.79 -9.54 3.19
C GLY A 68 -9.40 -8.56 2.08
N MET A 69 -10.36 -7.99 1.36
CA MET A 69 -10.17 -6.94 0.35
C MET A 69 -10.24 -5.52 0.92
N PHE A 70 -10.42 -5.34 2.23
CA PHE A 70 -10.28 -4.04 2.88
C PHE A 70 -8.92 -3.42 2.55
N ILE A 71 -8.87 -2.16 2.13
CA ILE A 71 -7.61 -1.48 1.83
C ILE A 71 -7.12 -0.75 3.08
N ALA A 72 -6.01 -1.22 3.64
CA ALA A 72 -5.22 -0.46 4.59
C ALA A 72 -4.39 0.59 3.84
N TYR A 73 -4.32 1.80 4.38
CA TYR A 73 -3.69 2.94 3.73
C TYR A 73 -2.79 3.73 4.68
N THR A 74 -1.85 4.50 4.13
CA THR A 74 -0.99 5.45 4.86
C THR A 74 -0.81 6.75 4.10
N ARG A 75 -0.59 7.85 4.84
CA ARG A 75 -0.43 9.23 4.37
C ARG A 75 -1.67 9.87 3.72
N VAL A 76 -2.78 9.16 3.65
CA VAL A 76 -4.10 9.72 3.32
C VAL A 76 -5.00 9.70 4.54
N LYS A 77 -5.96 10.62 4.60
CA LYS A 77 -6.96 10.73 5.67
C LYS A 77 -8.35 10.86 5.08
N THR A 78 -9.34 10.37 5.81
CA THR A 78 -10.74 10.67 5.58
C THR A 78 -11.39 10.95 6.93
N PHE A 79 -12.31 11.92 6.98
CA PHE A 79 -13.03 12.31 8.19
C PHE A 79 -14.54 12.06 8.09
N ASP A 80 -15.00 11.62 6.93
CA ASP A 80 -16.40 11.53 6.55
C ASP A 80 -16.75 10.13 6.03
N ASN A 81 -16.06 9.12 6.57
CA ASN A 81 -16.21 7.72 6.17
C ASN A 81 -16.04 7.54 4.65
N GLY A 82 -14.91 7.99 4.12
CA GLY A 82 -14.46 7.71 2.77
C GLY A 82 -15.23 8.45 1.68
N LYS A 83 -16.01 9.49 2.03
CA LYS A 83 -16.60 10.39 1.03
C LYS A 83 -15.55 11.37 0.49
N THR A 84 -14.63 11.82 1.34
CA THR A 84 -13.52 12.69 0.99
C THR A 84 -12.21 12.09 1.45
N TRP A 85 -11.23 12.06 0.55
CA TRP A 85 -9.87 11.60 0.83
C TRP A 85 -8.89 12.75 0.69
N LEU A 86 -8.12 12.99 1.74
CA LEU A 86 -7.17 14.08 1.85
C LEU A 86 -5.75 13.55 1.82
N PHE A 87 -4.93 14.14 0.96
CA PHE A 87 -3.47 13.98 0.96
C PHE A 87 -2.83 15.34 1.20
N ASN A 88 -2.07 15.49 2.29
CA ASN A 88 -1.50 16.77 2.72
C ASN A 88 -2.53 17.93 2.79
N GLY A 89 -3.78 17.63 3.17
CA GLY A 89 -4.86 18.62 3.27
C GLY A 89 -5.61 18.88 1.96
N THR A 90 -5.14 18.36 0.83
CA THR A 90 -5.79 18.49 -0.48
C THR A 90 -6.73 17.32 -0.75
N ASP A 91 -7.94 17.60 -1.20
CA ASP A 91 -8.88 16.59 -1.69
C ASP A 91 -8.35 15.94 -2.97
N ILE A 92 -8.00 14.65 -2.85
CA ILE A 92 -7.38 13.85 -3.92
C ILE A 92 -8.32 13.81 -5.14
N SER A 93 -9.64 13.70 -4.92
CA SER A 93 -10.64 13.58 -5.99
C SER A 93 -10.79 14.86 -6.82
N LYS A 94 -10.45 16.02 -6.24
CA LYS A 94 -10.60 17.34 -6.87
C LYS A 94 -9.28 17.93 -7.38
N SER A 95 -8.17 17.26 -7.12
CA SER A 95 -6.84 17.82 -7.41
C SER A 95 -6.45 17.81 -8.89
N ASN A 96 -7.07 16.98 -9.74
CA ASN A 96 -6.62 16.68 -11.11
C ASN A 96 -5.13 16.26 -11.22
N LEU A 97 -4.54 15.81 -10.10
CA LEU A 97 -3.15 15.36 -10.04
C LEU A 97 -3.04 13.84 -10.16
N TYR A 98 -1.86 13.39 -10.53
CA TYR A 98 -1.42 12.01 -10.37
C TYR A 98 -0.67 11.85 -9.06
N TYR A 99 -0.90 10.74 -8.36
CA TYR A 99 -0.28 10.40 -7.09
C TYR A 99 0.58 9.16 -7.25
N ASN A 100 1.77 9.18 -6.66
CA ASN A 100 2.59 8.00 -6.61
C ASN A 100 2.09 7.11 -5.47
N VAL A 101 1.68 5.90 -5.80
CA VAL A 101 1.08 4.94 -4.88
C VAL A 101 1.97 3.71 -4.84
N ALA A 102 2.48 3.37 -3.67
CA ALA A 102 3.17 2.12 -3.47
C ALA A 102 2.22 1.07 -2.89
N THR A 103 2.19 -0.08 -3.55
CA THR A 103 1.26 -1.17 -3.31
C THR A 103 1.90 -2.50 -3.72
N ILE A 104 1.10 -3.54 -3.85
CA ILE A 104 1.50 -4.84 -4.38
C ILE A 104 0.78 -5.13 -5.70
N ALA A 105 1.39 -5.95 -6.55
CA ALA A 105 0.81 -6.34 -7.84
C ALA A 105 -0.61 -6.92 -7.69
N TYR A 106 -0.85 -7.73 -6.65
CA TYR A 106 -2.17 -8.29 -6.37
C TYR A 106 -3.27 -7.21 -6.22
N VAL A 107 -2.99 -6.12 -5.49
CA VAL A 107 -3.95 -5.03 -5.31
C VAL A 107 -4.19 -4.30 -6.62
N ARG A 108 -3.15 -4.10 -7.45
CA ARG A 108 -3.33 -3.51 -8.78
C ARG A 108 -4.29 -4.35 -9.62
N ASP A 109 -4.01 -5.64 -9.71
CA ASP A 109 -4.69 -6.54 -10.65
C ASP A 109 -6.14 -6.83 -10.24
N ASN A 110 -6.45 -6.73 -8.94
CA ASN A 110 -7.77 -7.06 -8.37
C ASN A 110 -8.56 -5.82 -7.89
N THR A 111 -8.17 -4.61 -8.29
CA THR A 111 -8.92 -3.37 -8.03
C THR A 111 -8.98 -2.52 -9.29
N GLN A 112 -9.61 -1.34 -9.21
CA GLN A 112 -9.67 -0.39 -10.32
C GLN A 112 -8.29 0.19 -10.69
N LEU A 113 -7.22 -0.16 -9.98
CA LEU A 113 -5.84 0.22 -10.32
C LEU A 113 -5.27 -0.54 -11.54
N ASN A 114 -5.97 -1.54 -12.07
CA ASN A 114 -5.67 -2.15 -13.36
C ASN A 114 -6.06 -1.28 -14.56
N ASN A 115 -6.64 -0.09 -14.32
CA ASN A 115 -7.05 0.84 -15.34
C ASN A 115 -5.85 1.30 -16.22
N PRO A 116 -6.01 1.44 -17.55
CA PRO A 116 -4.95 1.88 -18.46
C PRO A 116 -4.34 3.25 -18.15
N THR A 117 -5.06 4.13 -17.45
CA THR A 117 -4.55 5.44 -17.01
C THR A 117 -3.52 5.34 -15.89
N VAL A 118 -3.40 4.17 -15.25
CA VAL A 118 -2.43 3.90 -14.19
C VAL A 118 -1.11 3.40 -14.79
N THR A 119 -0.03 4.11 -14.51
CA THR A 119 1.30 3.75 -15.00
C THR A 119 2.13 3.08 -13.91
N THR A 120 2.74 1.93 -14.19
CA THR A 120 3.74 1.34 -13.28
C THR A 120 5.04 2.12 -13.39
N LEU A 121 5.43 2.77 -12.30
CA LEU A 121 6.68 3.53 -12.20
C LEU A 121 7.86 2.63 -11.84
N TYR A 122 7.60 1.60 -11.03
CA TYR A 122 8.60 0.68 -10.54
C TYR A 122 7.98 -0.66 -10.16
N GLU A 123 8.71 -1.73 -10.43
CA GLU A 123 8.40 -3.06 -9.95
C GLU A 123 9.61 -3.63 -9.21
N SER A 124 9.38 -4.09 -7.99
CA SER A 124 10.42 -4.68 -7.16
C SER A 124 10.86 -6.03 -7.73
N SER A 125 12.17 -6.19 -7.95
CA SER A 125 12.78 -7.47 -8.28
C SER A 125 12.88 -8.43 -7.09
N VAL A 126 12.61 -7.94 -5.87
CA VAL A 126 12.61 -8.76 -4.66
C VAL A 126 11.19 -8.95 -4.11
N PRO A 127 10.89 -10.14 -3.54
CA PRO A 127 9.64 -10.37 -2.82
C PRO A 127 9.41 -9.38 -1.68
N VAL A 128 8.13 -9.08 -1.40
CA VAL A 128 7.71 -8.19 -0.31
C VAL A 128 8.29 -8.61 1.04
N ALA A 129 8.33 -9.92 1.35
CA ALA A 129 8.94 -10.45 2.57
C ALA A 129 10.42 -10.06 2.71
N LYS A 130 11.21 -10.17 1.63
CA LYS A 130 12.63 -9.79 1.61
C LYS A 130 12.80 -8.28 1.77
N GLY A 131 11.91 -7.50 1.14
CA GLY A 131 11.83 -6.05 1.34
C GLY A 131 11.54 -5.67 2.80
N LEU A 132 10.60 -6.37 3.45
CA LEU A 132 10.27 -6.18 4.86
C LEU A 132 11.47 -6.48 5.77
N ILE A 133 12.15 -7.61 5.57
CA ILE A 133 13.37 -7.96 6.31
C ILE A 133 14.43 -6.84 6.17
N LYS A 134 14.68 -6.38 4.95
CA LYS A 134 15.65 -5.30 4.70
C LYS A 134 15.23 -4.00 5.41
N TYR A 135 13.95 -3.65 5.36
CA TYR A 135 13.42 -2.48 6.06
C TYR A 135 13.59 -2.58 7.58
N LEU A 136 13.27 -3.75 8.17
CA LEU A 136 13.41 -3.96 9.61
C LEU A 136 14.86 -3.85 10.07
N LYS A 137 15.82 -4.40 9.31
CA LYS A 137 17.26 -4.26 9.60
C LYS A 137 17.75 -2.81 9.59
N ILE A 138 17.18 -1.96 8.73
CA ILE A 138 17.53 -0.53 8.66
C ILE A 138 16.86 0.24 9.80
N LYS A 139 15.59 -0.08 10.10
CA LYS A 139 14.79 0.66 11.07
C LYS A 139 15.12 0.31 12.52
N TYR A 140 15.47 -0.94 12.75
CA TYR A 140 15.88 -1.51 14.03
C TYR A 140 17.26 -2.16 13.83
N PRO A 141 18.31 -1.34 13.63
CA PRO A 141 19.66 -1.88 13.58
C PRO A 141 19.97 -2.49 14.95
N CYS A 142 20.37 -3.76 14.96
CA CYS A 142 20.89 -4.41 16.15
C CYS A 142 22.19 -3.73 16.60
#